data_AF-A0A6M0L7N1-F1
#
_entry.id   AF-A0A6M0L7N1-F1
#
_cell.length_a   1.000
_cell.length_b   1.000
_cell.length_c   1.000
_cell.angle_alpha   90.00
_cell.angle_beta   90.00
_cell.angle_gamma   90.00
#
_symmetry.space_group_name_H-M   'P 1'
#
loop_
_entity.id
_entity.type
_entity.pdbx_description
1 polymer ?
#
loop_
_entity_poly.entity_id
_entity_poly.type
_entity_poly.pdbx_seq_one_letter_code
_entity_poly.pdbx_strand_id
1 'polypeptide(L)'
;YRRFHRNPDHKFFRYDSSRDCFTDTRTGEIYTYRNIDRQGYKQYRISDNSNKRILRRAIDADVYDRCRERRLSTFGKALYKRRKETIERSFADSKQNHGYRFAQYRGVAKMQQYTWLSCAAQNMKKMAILLTRDSHFLRYYSSFSILKFKIQHIFQSLKNMLDFLSLLSTI
;
A
#
# COMPACT_ATOMS: atom_id res chain seq x y z
N TYR A 1 5.04 -23.15 -3.28
CA TYR A 1 5.09 -22.39 -2.02
C TYR A 1 5.72 -23.29 -0.97
N ARG A 2 6.96 -23.03 -0.51
CA ARG A 2 7.53 -23.80 0.60
C ARG A 2 6.83 -23.35 1.89
N ARG A 3 5.95 -24.17 2.44
CA ARG A 3 5.44 -23.94 3.80
C ARG A 3 6.58 -24.31 4.74
N PHE A 4 7.20 -23.32 5.38
CA PHE A 4 8.12 -23.58 6.47
C PHE A 4 7.39 -24.37 7.55
N HIS A 5 8.00 -25.47 8.00
CA HIS A 5 7.50 -26.21 9.15
C HIS A 5 7.44 -25.26 10.34
N ARG A 6 6.25 -25.11 10.93
CA ARG A 6 6.10 -24.39 12.19
C ARG A 6 6.51 -25.35 13.29
N ASN A 7 7.45 -24.92 14.14
CA ASN A 7 7.78 -25.69 15.33
C ASN A 7 6.52 -25.75 16.24
N PRO A 8 6.01 -26.96 16.57
CA PRO A 8 4.78 -27.13 17.33
C PRO A 8 4.86 -26.55 18.75
N ASP A 9 6.05 -26.38 19.30
CA ASP A 9 6.26 -25.91 20.67
C ASP A 9 6.00 -24.42 20.85
N HIS A 10 5.86 -23.65 19.76
CA HIS A 10 5.58 -22.21 19.86
C HIS A 10 4.30 -21.89 20.64
N LYS A 11 3.35 -22.84 20.72
CA LYS A 11 2.09 -22.66 21.46
C LYS A 11 2.27 -22.61 22.98
N PHE A 12 3.38 -23.13 23.50
CA PHE A 12 3.65 -23.19 24.95
C PHE A 12 4.38 -21.95 25.47
N PHE A 13 4.89 -21.09 24.60
CA PHE A 13 5.59 -19.88 25.01
C PHE A 13 4.67 -18.67 24.86
N ARG A 14 4.32 -18.06 25.98
CA ARG A 14 3.53 -16.82 26.02
C ARG A 14 4.43 -15.63 26.27
N TYR A 15 4.34 -14.63 25.41
CA TYR A 15 5.04 -13.37 25.62
C TYR A 15 4.24 -12.45 26.53
N ASP A 16 4.90 -11.86 27.53
CA ASP A 16 4.38 -10.78 28.35
C ASP A 16 5.05 -9.46 27.96
N SER A 17 4.24 -8.56 27.40
CA SER A 17 4.71 -7.24 26.95
C SER A 17 5.05 -6.32 28.12
N SER A 18 4.48 -6.52 29.30
CA SER A 18 4.70 -5.62 30.45
C SER A 18 6.08 -5.83 31.09
N ARG A 19 6.55 -7.08 31.08
CA ARG A 19 7.83 -7.50 31.69
C ARG A 19 8.94 -7.78 30.67
N ASP A 20 8.64 -7.62 29.37
CA ASP A 20 9.49 -8.00 28.24
C ASP A 20 10.13 -9.38 28.44
N CYS A 21 9.29 -10.38 28.70
CA CYS A 21 9.73 -11.75 28.96
C CYS A 21 8.80 -12.79 28.33
N PHE A 22 9.30 -14.01 28.17
CA PHE A 22 8.48 -15.15 27.80
C PHE A 22 8.26 -16.06 29.00
N THR A 23 7.07 -16.63 29.12
CA THR A 23 6.74 -17.67 30.09
C THR A 23 6.41 -18.96 29.36
N ASP A 24 7.05 -20.06 29.76
CA ASP A 24 6.66 -21.40 29.32
C ASP A 24 5.44 -21.85 30.12
N THR A 25 4.32 -22.12 29.44
CA THR A 25 3.07 -22.55 30.08
C THR A 25 3.13 -23.97 30.63
N ARG A 26 4.12 -24.79 30.23
CA ARG A 26 4.28 -26.17 30.69
C ARG A 26 5.07 -26.24 32.00
N THR A 27 6.15 -25.48 32.10
CA THR A 27 7.09 -25.53 33.22
C THR A 27 6.98 -24.32 34.16
N GLY A 28 6.36 -23.22 33.72
CA GLY A 28 6.32 -21.96 34.46
C GLY A 28 7.62 -21.16 34.38
N GLU A 29 8.62 -21.64 33.64
CA GLU A 29 9.92 -20.97 33.55
C GLU A 29 9.85 -19.65 32.79
N ILE A 30 10.59 -18.66 33.27
CA ILE A 30 10.64 -17.31 32.71
C ILE A 30 11.93 -17.11 31.93
N TYR A 31 11.79 -16.71 30.67
CA TYR A 31 12.87 -16.35 29.77
C TYR A 31 12.95 -14.82 29.72
N THR A 32 14.03 -14.27 30.27
CA THR A 32 14.28 -12.83 30.30
C THR A 32 15.06 -12.40 29.06
N TYR A 33 14.83 -11.15 28.64
CA TYR A 33 15.59 -10.52 27.57
C TYR A 33 17.10 -10.50 27.89
N ARG A 34 17.95 -10.73 26.86
CA ARG A 34 19.42 -10.75 27.02
C ARG A 34 20.13 -9.82 26.05
N ASN A 35 19.88 -9.96 24.76
CA ASN A 35 20.52 -9.16 23.72
C ASN A 35 19.69 -9.16 22.43
N ILE A 36 20.11 -8.34 21.46
CA ILE A 36 19.59 -8.33 20.10
C ILE A 36 20.67 -8.90 19.18
N ASP A 37 20.28 -9.79 18.26
CA ASP A 37 21.19 -10.30 17.24
C ASP A 37 21.41 -9.31 16.08
N ARG A 38 22.40 -9.60 15.22
CA ARG A 38 22.70 -8.76 14.05
C ARG A 38 21.55 -8.74 13.02
N GLN A 39 20.61 -9.68 13.14
CA GLN A 39 19.46 -9.81 12.26
C GLN A 39 18.22 -9.09 12.80
N GLY A 40 18.32 -8.40 13.95
CA GLY A 40 17.23 -7.62 14.54
C GLY A 40 16.23 -8.43 15.36
N TYR A 41 16.64 -9.56 15.94
CA TYR A 41 15.83 -10.33 16.88
C TYR A 41 16.31 -10.17 18.32
N LYS A 42 15.39 -9.82 19.21
CA LYS A 42 15.56 -9.93 20.67
C LYS A 42 15.68 -11.41 21.06
N GLN A 43 16.71 -11.76 21.81
CA GLN A 43 16.94 -13.08 22.37
C GLN A 43 16.52 -13.13 23.84
N TYR A 44 15.84 -14.21 24.21
CA TYR A 44 15.39 -14.46 25.58
C TYR A 44 15.93 -15.81 26.04
N ARG A 45 16.46 -15.82 27.26
CA ARG A 45 17.11 -16.99 27.88
C ARG A 45 16.71 -17.06 29.35
N ILE A 46 16.76 -18.27 29.90
CA ILE A 46 16.71 -18.48 31.35
C ILE A 46 18.06 -18.07 31.94
N SER A 47 18.05 -17.54 33.17
CA SER A 47 19.25 -17.10 33.90
C SER A 47 20.24 -18.23 34.13
N ASP A 48 19.73 -19.41 34.48
CA ASP A 48 20.54 -20.60 34.66
C ASP A 48 21.04 -21.04 33.28
N ASN A 49 22.36 -20.99 33.09
CA ASN A 49 23.17 -21.34 31.90
C ASN A 49 22.96 -22.79 31.37
N SER A 50 21.84 -23.42 31.70
CA SER A 50 21.35 -24.65 31.10
C SER A 50 21.33 -24.58 29.57
N ASN A 51 21.61 -25.71 28.91
CA ASN A 51 21.49 -25.94 27.45
C ASN A 51 20.05 -25.82 26.91
N LYS A 52 19.23 -24.98 27.53
CA LYS A 52 17.84 -24.74 27.18
C LYS A 52 17.74 -23.85 25.95
N ARG A 53 16.60 -23.95 25.30
CA ARG A 53 16.28 -23.30 24.02
C ARG A 53 16.37 -21.78 24.14
N ILE A 54 16.96 -21.14 23.13
CA ILE A 54 16.92 -19.68 22.99
C ILE A 54 15.63 -19.29 22.27
N LEU A 55 14.84 -18.41 22.87
CA LEU A 55 13.67 -17.83 22.23
C LEU A 55 14.05 -16.54 21.51
N ARG A 56 13.42 -16.29 20.37
CA ARG A 56 13.66 -15.09 19.56
C ARG A 56 12.36 -14.39 19.23
N ARG A 57 12.35 -13.06 19.35
CA ARG A 57 11.25 -12.18 18.94
C ARG A 57 11.80 -11.06 18.08
N ALA A 58 11.20 -10.80 16.92
CA ALA A 58 11.60 -9.66 16.09
C ALA A 58 11.35 -8.34 16.84
N ILE A 59 12.17 -7.32 16.62
CA ILE A 59 11.99 -6.00 17.23
C ILE A 59 10.61 -5.43 16.86
N ASP A 60 10.20 -5.57 15.59
CA ASP A 60 8.92 -5.07 15.09
C ASP A 60 7.75 -6.02 15.35
N ALA A 61 7.91 -7.03 16.21
CA ALA A 61 6.87 -8.02 16.49
C ALA A 61 5.55 -7.37 16.94
N ASP A 62 5.59 -6.30 17.74
CA ASP A 62 4.38 -5.58 18.17
C ASP A 62 3.61 -4.99 16.99
N VAL A 63 4.31 -4.49 15.97
CA VAL A 63 3.69 -3.96 14.75
C VAL A 63 3.00 -5.08 13.98
N TYR A 64 3.67 -6.24 13.86
CA TYR A 64 3.11 -7.41 13.18
C TYR A 64 1.90 -7.98 13.93
N ASP A 65 1.94 -8.00 15.26
CA ASP A 65 0.86 -8.48 16.12
C ASP A 65 -0.37 -7.57 15.97
N ARG A 66 -0.21 -6.24 16.06
CA ARG A 66 -1.31 -5.28 15.77
C ARG A 66 -1.87 -5.44 14.37
N CYS A 67 -1.01 -5.65 13.36
CA CYS A 67 -1.45 -5.90 11.98
C CYS A 67 -2.24 -7.21 11.86
N ARG A 68 -1.82 -8.26 12.58
CA ARG A 68 -2.51 -9.55 12.63
C ARG A 68 -3.89 -9.41 13.27
N GLU A 69 -3.99 -8.73 14.40
CA GLU A 69 -5.25 -8.46 15.09
C GLU A 69 -6.22 -7.71 14.18
N ARG A 70 -5.77 -6.61 13.57
CA ARG A 70 -6.55 -5.86 12.58
C ARG A 70 -7.02 -6.75 11.43
N ARG A 71 -6.15 -7.62 10.90
CA ARG A 71 -6.51 -8.56 9.82
C ARG A 71 -7.56 -9.59 10.25
N LEU A 72 -7.51 -10.05 11.50
CA LEU A 72 -8.44 -11.06 12.04
C LEU A 72 -9.78 -10.47 12.48
N SER A 73 -9.83 -9.16 12.76
CA SER A 73 -11.07 -8.44 13.07
C SER A 73 -12.13 -8.60 11.98
N THR A 74 -13.40 -8.42 12.35
CA THR A 74 -14.54 -8.47 11.42
C THR A 74 -14.39 -7.44 10.30
N PHE A 75 -14.03 -6.20 10.66
CA PHE A 75 -13.73 -5.13 9.71
C PHE A 75 -12.58 -5.50 8.76
N GLY A 76 -11.48 -6.02 9.30
CA GLY A 76 -10.32 -6.42 8.50
C GLY A 76 -10.63 -7.53 7.51
N LYS A 77 -11.44 -8.52 7.91
CA LYS A 77 -11.93 -9.59 7.03
C LYS A 77 -12.82 -9.04 5.91
N ALA A 78 -13.74 -8.13 6.23
CA ALA A 78 -14.61 -7.48 5.24
C ALA A 78 -13.79 -6.63 4.25
N LEU A 79 -12.84 -5.85 4.75
CA LEU A 79 -11.93 -5.06 3.93
C LEU A 79 -11.08 -5.97 3.02
N TYR A 80 -10.56 -7.07 3.55
CA TYR A 80 -9.78 -8.03 2.77
C TYR A 80 -10.60 -8.63 1.62
N LYS A 81 -11.87 -9.00 1.87
CA LYS A 81 -12.79 -9.48 0.82
C LYS A 81 -12.94 -8.45 -0.31
N ARG A 82 -13.18 -7.17 0.04
CA ARG A 82 -13.30 -6.08 -0.94
C ARG A 82 -12.00 -5.81 -1.71
N ARG A 83 -10.83 -5.95 -1.06
CA ARG A 83 -9.52 -5.77 -1.70
C ARG A 83 -9.23 -6.85 -2.74
N LYS A 84 -9.67 -8.10 -2.53
CA LYS A 84 -9.54 -9.16 -3.54
C LYS A 84 -10.28 -8.81 -4.84
N GLU A 85 -11.45 -8.21 -4.72
CA GLU A 85 -12.26 -7.85 -5.89
C GLU A 85 -11.74 -6.60 -6.61
N THR A 86 -11.20 -5.64 -5.86
CA THR A 86 -10.83 -4.33 -6.41
C THR A 86 -9.33 -4.20 -6.66
N ILE A 87 -8.53 -4.38 -5.63
CA ILE A 87 -7.09 -4.16 -5.64
C ILE A 87 -6.36 -5.30 -6.36
N GLU A 88 -6.63 -6.55 -6.00
CA GLU A 88 -5.94 -7.70 -6.65
C GLU A 88 -6.28 -7.76 -8.15
N ARG A 89 -7.50 -7.41 -8.53
CA ARG A 89 -7.89 -7.26 -9.94
C ARG A 89 -7.09 -6.17 -10.65
N SER A 90 -6.95 -4.98 -10.06
CA SER A 90 -6.13 -3.89 -10.62
C SER A 90 -4.66 -4.29 -10.77
N PHE A 91 -4.11 -5.05 -9.82
CA PHE A 91 -2.75 -5.58 -9.95
C PHE A 91 -2.64 -6.62 -11.07
N ALA A 92 -3.62 -7.51 -11.22
CA ALA A 92 -3.66 -8.46 -12.33
C ALA A 92 -3.70 -7.76 -13.68
N ASP A 93 -4.57 -6.74 -13.82
CA ASP A 93 -4.67 -5.92 -15.03
C ASP A 93 -3.35 -5.21 -15.34
N SER A 94 -2.69 -4.65 -14.32
CA SER A 94 -1.37 -4.01 -14.49
C SER A 94 -0.32 -4.99 -14.97
N LYS A 95 -0.33 -6.21 -14.43
CA LYS A 95 0.61 -7.27 -14.80
C LYS A 95 0.41 -7.76 -16.23
N GLN A 96 -0.83 -7.86 -16.69
CA GLN A 96 -1.14 -8.30 -18.05
C GLN A 96 -1.01 -7.17 -19.08
N ASN A 97 -1.63 -6.02 -18.82
CA ASN A 97 -1.86 -4.97 -19.83
C ASN A 97 -0.76 -3.89 -19.83
N HIS A 98 -0.06 -3.70 -18.72
CA HIS A 98 1.05 -2.73 -18.61
C HIS A 98 2.41 -3.42 -18.45
N GLY A 99 2.49 -4.71 -18.76
CA GLY A 99 3.75 -5.44 -18.89
C GLY A 99 4.56 -5.58 -17.59
N TYR A 100 3.95 -5.48 -16.40
CA TYR A 100 4.68 -5.64 -15.12
C TYR A 100 5.19 -7.06 -14.86
N ARG A 101 5.09 -7.98 -15.83
CA ARG A 101 5.81 -9.27 -15.78
C ARG A 101 7.31 -9.10 -15.93
N PHE A 102 7.75 -8.07 -16.65
CA PHE A 102 9.15 -7.83 -16.96
C PHE A 102 9.51 -6.37 -16.73
N ALA A 103 10.80 -6.11 -16.52
CA ALA A 103 11.30 -4.74 -16.47
C ALA A 103 11.42 -4.20 -17.90
N GLN A 104 10.56 -3.23 -18.26
CA GLN A 104 10.54 -2.60 -19.59
C GLN A 104 11.71 -1.64 -19.81
N TYR A 105 12.31 -1.12 -18.73
CA TYR A 105 13.40 -0.16 -18.76
C TYR A 105 14.56 -0.65 -17.87
N ARG A 106 15.77 -0.24 -18.22
CA ARG A 106 16.96 -0.48 -17.41
C ARG A 106 17.09 0.59 -16.31
N GLY A 107 17.28 0.14 -15.07
CA GLY A 107 17.47 0.98 -13.89
C GLY A 107 16.18 1.20 -13.08
N VAL A 108 16.32 1.20 -11.75
CA VAL A 108 15.21 1.28 -10.79
C VAL A 108 14.40 2.57 -10.98
N ALA A 109 15.08 3.71 -11.15
CA ALA A 109 14.41 5.01 -11.30
C ALA A 109 13.49 5.06 -12.52
N LYS A 110 13.94 4.56 -13.68
CA LYS A 110 13.15 4.56 -14.92
C LYS A 110 11.95 3.61 -14.82
N MET A 111 12.15 2.42 -14.24
CA MET A 111 11.05 1.50 -13.96
C MET A 111 10.02 2.12 -13.01
N GLN A 112 10.48 2.82 -11.97
CA GLN A 112 9.61 3.47 -11.01
C GLN A 112 8.74 4.56 -11.66
N GLN A 113 9.34 5.39 -12.53
CA GLN A 113 8.62 6.41 -13.30
C GLN A 113 7.55 5.78 -14.20
N TYR A 114 7.89 4.72 -14.94
CA TYR A 114 6.93 4.00 -15.78
C TYR A 114 5.77 3.42 -14.97
N THR A 115 6.07 2.82 -13.80
CA THR A 115 5.06 2.28 -12.90
C THR A 115 4.14 3.38 -12.38
N TRP A 116 4.68 4.54 -11.98
CA TRP A 116 3.87 5.67 -11.53
C TRP A 116 2.95 6.21 -12.62
N LEU A 117 3.45 6.37 -13.84
CA LEU A 117 2.65 6.83 -14.98
C LEU A 117 1.50 5.86 -15.26
N SER A 118 1.78 4.56 -15.30
CA SER A 118 0.77 3.52 -15.52
C SER A 118 -0.29 3.51 -14.41
N CYS A 119 0.12 3.62 -13.14
CA CYS A 119 -0.81 3.73 -12.02
C CYS A 119 -1.66 5.00 -12.09
N ALA A 120 -1.07 6.14 -12.47
CA ALA A 120 -1.81 7.40 -12.63
C ALA A 120 -2.89 7.27 -13.71
N ALA A 121 -2.56 6.69 -14.86
CA ALA A 121 -3.52 6.43 -15.94
C ALA A 121 -4.68 5.52 -15.49
N GLN A 122 -4.37 4.44 -14.75
CA GLN A 122 -5.40 3.56 -14.20
C GLN A 122 -6.30 4.26 -13.18
N ASN A 123 -5.73 5.09 -12.31
CA ASN A 123 -6.50 5.87 -11.34
C ASN A 123 -7.42 6.87 -12.05
N MET A 124 -6.94 7.56 -13.09
CA MET A 124 -7.76 8.45 -13.91
C MET A 124 -8.91 7.70 -14.59
N LYS A 125 -8.64 6.53 -15.18
CA LYS A 125 -9.68 5.66 -15.76
C LYS A 125 -10.72 5.26 -14.70
N LYS A 126 -10.27 4.91 -13.50
CA LYS A 126 -11.17 4.53 -12.40
C LYS A 126 -12.06 5.69 -11.98
N MET A 127 -11.50 6.88 -11.81
CA MET A 127 -12.26 8.10 -11.49
C MET A 127 -13.30 8.40 -12.56
N ALA A 128 -12.92 8.35 -13.84
CA ALA A 128 -13.84 8.57 -14.96
C ALA A 128 -15.02 7.57 -14.92
N ILE A 129 -14.77 6.28 -14.71
CA ILE A 129 -15.82 5.25 -14.60
C ILE A 129 -16.72 5.48 -13.40
N LEU A 130 -16.19 5.97 -12.28
CA LEU A 130 -17.00 6.28 -11.10
C LEU A 130 -17.90 7.49 -11.36
N LEU A 131 -17.35 8.54 -11.98
CA LEU A 131 -18.11 9.74 -12.35
C LEU A 131 -19.22 9.43 -13.35
N THR A 132 -18.99 8.59 -14.36
CA THR A 132 -20.06 8.23 -15.32
C THR A 132 -21.19 7.42 -14.70
N ARG A 133 -20.93 6.72 -13.59
CA ARG A 133 -21.94 5.96 -12.85
C ARG A 133 -22.66 6.79 -11.79
N ASP A 134 -22.15 7.98 -11.52
CA ASP A 134 -22.79 8.91 -10.58
C ASP A 134 -24.06 9.49 -11.22
N SER A 135 -25.16 9.50 -10.49
CA SER A 135 -26.45 10.03 -10.96
C SER A 135 -26.37 11.52 -11.30
N HIS A 136 -25.40 12.23 -10.72
CA HIS A 136 -25.13 13.64 -10.99
C HIS A 136 -24.24 13.88 -12.21
N PHE A 137 -23.80 12.83 -12.93
CA PHE A 137 -22.92 12.96 -14.11
C PHE A 137 -23.44 13.98 -15.13
N LEU A 138 -24.73 13.94 -15.45
CA LEU A 138 -25.35 14.85 -16.42
C LEU A 138 -25.29 16.32 -15.96
N ARG A 139 -25.37 16.58 -14.65
CA ARG A 139 -25.31 17.91 -14.06
C ARG A 139 -23.89 18.48 -14.03
N TYR A 140 -22.90 17.62 -13.79
CA TYR A 140 -21.49 18.01 -13.94
C TYR A 140 -21.13 18.24 -15.41
N TYR A 141 -21.63 17.40 -16.31
CA TYR A 141 -21.38 17.53 -17.74
C TYR A 141 -21.94 18.85 -18.30
N SER A 142 -23.17 19.22 -17.93
CA SER A 142 -23.76 20.50 -18.35
C SER A 142 -23.02 21.71 -17.77
N SER A 143 -22.61 21.64 -16.50
CA SER A 143 -21.82 22.71 -15.88
C SER A 143 -20.44 22.86 -16.55
N PHE A 144 -19.80 21.75 -16.89
CA PHE A 144 -18.51 21.72 -17.57
C PHE A 144 -18.61 22.20 -19.03
N SER A 145 -19.69 21.85 -19.74
CA SER A 145 -19.89 22.31 -21.13
C SER A 145 -20.09 23.83 -21.20
N ILE A 146 -20.83 24.40 -20.26
CA ILE A 146 -21.00 25.86 -20.12
C ILE A 146 -19.64 26.53 -19.84
N LEU A 147 -18.87 25.98 -18.91
CA LEU A 147 -17.55 26.51 -18.58
C LEU A 147 -16.59 26.44 -19.79
N LYS A 148 -16.56 25.30 -20.49
CA LYS A 148 -15.76 25.11 -21.70
C LYS A 148 -16.12 26.12 -22.78
N PHE A 149 -17.41 26.34 -23.02
CA PHE A 149 -17.88 27.34 -23.99
C PHE A 149 -17.41 28.75 -23.63
N LYS A 150 -17.54 29.14 -22.35
CA LYS A 150 -17.07 30.46 -21.87
C LYS A 150 -15.56 30.63 -22.03
N ILE A 151 -14.77 29.61 -21.65
CA ILE A 151 -13.32 29.63 -21.80
C ILE A 151 -12.92 29.75 -23.28
N GLN A 152 -13.55 28.96 -24.15
CA GLN A 152 -13.27 29.00 -25.59
C GLN A 152 -13.58 30.39 -26.19
N HIS A 153 -14.67 31.02 -25.76
CA HIS A 153 -15.02 32.38 -26.20
C HIS A 153 -14.00 33.42 -25.72
N ILE A 154 -13.50 33.30 -24.48
CA ILE A 154 -12.44 34.17 -23.95
C ILE A 154 -11.15 34.01 -24.76
N PHE A 155 -10.72 32.77 -25.03
CA PHE A 155 -9.54 32.51 -25.86
C PHE A 155 -9.68 33.08 -27.26
N GLN A 156 -10.86 32.94 -27.89
CA GLN A 156 -11.11 33.50 -29.21
C GLN A 156 -11.05 35.03 -29.20
N SER A 157 -11.60 35.68 -28.17
CA SER A 157 -11.53 37.14 -28.03
C SER A 157 -10.11 37.64 -27.82
N LEU A 158 -9.30 36.94 -27.02
CA LEU A 158 -7.88 37.27 -26.81
C LEU A 158 -7.07 37.09 -28.10
N LYS A 159 -7.34 36.04 -28.88
CA LYS A 159 -6.69 35.80 -30.17
C LYS A 159 -7.00 36.93 -31.16
N ASN A 160 -8.26 37.29 -31.30
CA ASN A 160 -8.68 38.39 -32.19
C ASN A 160 -8.06 39.74 -31.79
N MET A 161 -7.93 40.01 -30.49
CA MET A 161 -7.24 41.22 -29.98
C MET A 161 -5.74 41.22 -30.33
N LEU A 162 -5.08 40.06 -30.22
CA LEU A 162 -3.67 39.91 -30.58
C LEU A 162 -3.45 40.14 -32.09
N ASP A 163 -4.32 39.56 -32.91
CA ASP A 163 -4.27 39.70 -34.36
C ASP A 163 -4.49 41.18 -34.77
N PHE A 164 -5.40 41.90 -34.12
CA PHE A 164 -5.64 43.34 -34.35
C PHE A 164 -4.43 44.21 -33.95
N LEU A 165 -3.81 43.93 -32.80
CA LEU A 165 -2.59 44.62 -32.37
C LEU A 165 -1.42 44.37 -33.33
N SER A 166 -1.31 43.14 -33.87
CA SER A 166 -0.27 42.82 -34.86
C SER A 166 -0.45 43.61 -36.17
N LEU A 167 -1.69 43.76 -36.63
CA LEU A 167 -2.01 44.56 -37.82
C LEU A 167 -1.71 46.06 -37.63
N LEU A 168 -2.00 46.60 -36.44
CA LEU A 168 -1.64 47.98 -36.09
C LEU A 168 -0.13 48.21 -35.99
N SER A 169 0.66 47.19 -35.66
CA SER A 169 2.13 47.29 -35.61
C SER A 169 2.81 47.20 -36.98
N THR A 170 2.09 46.74 -38.01
CA THR A 170 2.58 46.60 -39.39
C THR A 170 2.23 47.78 -40.30
N ILE A 171 1.43 48.73 -39.81
CA ILE A 171 1.11 50.02 -40.45
C ILE A 171 2.04 51.08 -39.88
#